data_AF-F8L2U0-F1
#
_entry.id   AF-F8L2U0-F1
#
_cell.length_a   1.000
_cell.length_b   1.000
_cell.length_c   1.000
_cell.angle_alpha   90.00
_cell.angle_beta   90.00
_cell.angle_gamma   90.00
#
_symmetry.space_group_name_H-M   'P 1'
#
loop_
_entity.id
_entity.type
_entity.pdbx_description
1 polymer ?
#
loop_
_entity_poly.entity_id
_entity_poly.type
_entity_poly.pdbx_seq_one_letter_code
_entity_poly.pdbx_strand_id
1 'polypeptide(L)'
;MELDFEDEKMKLALKKSRIEAQEKRLKEKERKIRTRRLIELGGLVSKAGVEELNNNALLGALLDIKEKLNEESTVKKWKDKGAAAFEKDKAQNGEALIVSFDAEPPREAKDKLRNLGLRWNRFRREWQGYGKKDLLEKELREFGAMIESVE
;
A
#
# COMPACT_ATOMS: atom_id res chain seq x y z
N MET A 1 -17.01 9.84 51.61
CA MET A 1 -15.64 9.30 51.46
C MET A 1 -15.64 8.07 50.56
N GLU A 2 -16.49 7.05 50.80
CA GLU A 2 -16.61 5.88 49.88
C GLU A 2 -17.12 6.23 48.46
N LEU A 3 -18.12 7.12 48.34
CA LEU A 3 -18.64 7.59 47.04
C LEU A 3 -17.58 8.26 46.15
N ASP A 4 -16.56 8.91 46.74
CA ASP A 4 -15.50 9.61 46.01
C ASP A 4 -14.50 8.61 45.39
N PHE A 5 -14.22 7.51 46.09
CA PHE A 5 -13.35 6.44 45.59
C PHE A 5 -14.00 5.61 44.48
N GLU A 6 -15.32 5.43 44.48
CA GLU A 6 -16.03 4.76 43.38
C GLU A 6 -16.01 5.60 42.09
N ASP A 7 -16.24 6.91 42.21
CA ASP A 7 -16.14 7.84 41.09
C ASP A 7 -14.73 7.90 40.50
N GLU A 8 -13.70 7.89 41.37
CA GLU A 8 -12.30 7.84 40.94
C GLU A 8 -11.97 6.53 40.22
N LYS A 9 -12.41 5.38 40.76
CA LYS A 9 -12.27 4.06 40.09
C LYS A 9 -12.98 4.05 38.72
N MET A 10 -14.17 4.63 38.61
CA MET A 10 -14.92 4.71 37.36
C MET A 10 -14.18 5.58 36.31
N LYS A 11 -13.65 6.73 36.73
CA LYS A 11 -12.81 7.59 35.86
C LYS A 11 -11.55 6.86 35.39
N LEU A 12 -10.88 6.14 36.27
CA LEU A 12 -9.70 5.34 35.93
C LEU A 12 -10.04 4.21 34.95
N ALA A 13 -11.16 3.50 35.15
CA ALA A 13 -11.64 2.46 34.24
C ALA A 13 -11.94 3.02 32.83
N LEU A 14 -12.60 4.18 32.75
CA LEU A 14 -12.88 4.85 31.48
C LEU A 14 -11.59 5.28 30.77
N LYS A 15 -10.62 5.83 31.51
CA LYS A 15 -9.31 6.21 30.96
C LYS A 15 -8.56 4.98 30.43
N LYS A 16 -8.57 3.88 31.19
CA LYS A 16 -7.95 2.61 30.77
C LYS A 16 -8.59 2.09 29.49
N SER A 17 -9.92 2.05 29.41
CA SER A 17 -10.65 1.63 28.20
C SER A 17 -10.32 2.50 26.98
N ARG A 18 -10.20 3.83 27.17
CA ARG A 18 -9.76 4.74 26.09
C ARG A 18 -8.35 4.44 25.60
N ILE A 19 -7.40 4.19 26.52
CA ILE A 19 -6.02 3.82 26.18
C ILE A 19 -6.00 2.49 25.43
N GLU A 20 -6.70 1.46 25.92
CA GLU A 20 -6.80 0.16 25.26
C GLU A 20 -7.38 0.27 23.84
N ALA A 21 -8.40 1.10 23.64
CA ALA A 21 -8.96 1.39 22.32
C ALA A 21 -7.97 2.10 21.40
N GLN A 22 -7.17 3.05 21.93
CA GLN A 22 -6.12 3.73 21.18
C GLN A 22 -4.98 2.79 20.78
N GLU A 23 -4.51 1.95 21.71
CA GLU A 23 -3.48 0.94 21.43
C GLU A 23 -3.93 -0.06 20.37
N LYS A 24 -5.19 -0.52 20.45
CA LYS A 24 -5.77 -1.41 19.44
C LYS A 24 -5.77 -0.75 18.06
N ARG A 25 -6.20 0.52 17.97
CA ARG A 25 -6.19 1.30 16.73
C ARG A 25 -4.78 1.48 16.17
N LEU A 26 -3.78 1.74 17.02
CA LEU A 26 -2.38 1.86 16.61
C LEU A 26 -1.84 0.54 16.05
N LYS A 27 -2.05 -0.57 16.75
CA LYS A 27 -1.64 -1.92 16.29
C LYS A 27 -2.29 -2.28 14.95
N GLU A 28 -3.55 -1.93 14.74
CA GLU A 28 -4.22 -2.13 13.44
C GLU A 28 -3.59 -1.29 12.31
N LYS A 29 -3.23 -0.04 12.59
CA LYS A 29 -2.51 0.82 11.62
C LYS A 29 -1.14 0.25 11.27
N GLU A 30 -0.36 -0.18 12.25
CA GLU A 30 0.96 -0.80 12.04
C GLU A 30 0.87 -2.05 11.17
N ARG A 31 -0.12 -2.92 11.44
CA ARG A 31 -0.36 -4.12 10.62
C ARG A 31 -0.68 -3.74 9.17
N LYS A 32 -1.53 -2.74 8.94
CA LYS A 32 -1.84 -2.26 7.59
C LYS A 32 -0.60 -1.74 6.86
N ILE A 33 0.23 -0.93 7.52
CA ILE A 33 1.48 -0.40 6.94
C ILE A 33 2.43 -1.55 6.59
N ARG A 34 2.64 -2.48 7.53
CA ARG A 34 3.51 -3.64 7.31
C ARG A 34 3.03 -4.50 6.14
N THR A 35 1.74 -4.82 6.09
CA THR A 35 1.16 -5.61 5.00
C THR A 35 1.30 -4.88 3.66
N ARG A 36 1.04 -3.56 3.62
CA ARG A 36 1.24 -2.76 2.41
C ARG A 36 2.69 -2.84 1.92
N ARG A 37 3.66 -2.65 2.82
CA ARG A 37 5.09 -2.73 2.48
C ARG A 37 5.50 -4.11 1.94
N LEU A 38 5.00 -5.20 2.53
CA LEU A 38 5.29 -6.55 2.06
C LEU A 38 4.69 -6.82 0.67
N ILE A 39 3.49 -6.29 0.39
CA ILE A 39 2.88 -6.38 -0.94
C ILE A 39 3.69 -5.61 -1.98
N GLU A 40 4.15 -4.39 -1.65
CA GLU A 40 5.03 -3.60 -2.53
C GLU A 40 6.32 -4.36 -2.87
N LEU A 41 7.00 -4.91 -1.85
CA LEU A 41 8.20 -5.71 -2.07
C LEU A 41 7.93 -6.94 -2.95
N GLY A 42 6.80 -7.62 -2.75
CA GLY A 42 6.37 -8.72 -3.62
C GLY A 42 6.12 -8.27 -5.06
N GLY A 43 5.53 -7.08 -5.25
CA GLY A 43 5.35 -6.47 -6.56
C GLY A 43 6.68 -6.19 -7.29
N LEU A 44 7.71 -5.76 -6.56
CA LEU A 44 9.05 -5.56 -7.12
C LEU A 44 9.70 -6.88 -7.57
N VAL A 45 9.56 -7.94 -6.75
CA VAL A 45 10.02 -9.29 -7.10
C VAL A 45 9.35 -9.77 -8.40
N SER A 46 8.06 -9.52 -8.55
CA SER A 46 7.29 -9.88 -9.75
C SER A 46 7.72 -9.09 -10.98
N LYS A 47 7.82 -7.76 -10.88
CA LYS A 47 8.30 -6.89 -11.98
C LYS A 47 9.74 -7.21 -12.40
N ALA A 48 10.58 -7.66 -11.47
CA ALA A 48 11.93 -8.12 -11.77
C ALA A 48 11.98 -9.51 -12.44
N GLY A 49 10.85 -10.23 -12.49
CA GLY A 49 10.76 -11.56 -13.11
C GLY A 49 11.46 -12.66 -12.33
N VAL A 50 11.62 -12.49 -11.00
CA VAL A 50 12.37 -13.42 -10.15
C VAL A 50 11.48 -14.16 -9.14
N GLU A 51 10.16 -14.04 -9.26
CA GLU A 51 9.16 -14.65 -8.37
C GLU A 51 9.17 -16.18 -8.35
N GLU A 52 9.63 -16.82 -9.43
CA GLU A 52 9.75 -18.28 -9.54
C GLU A 52 11.00 -18.83 -8.83
N LEU A 53 11.90 -17.97 -8.36
CA LEU A 53 13.06 -18.40 -7.58
C LEU A 53 12.62 -18.90 -6.21
N ASN A 54 13.22 -20.00 -5.75
CA ASN A 54 12.96 -20.50 -4.40
C ASN A 54 13.47 -19.51 -3.33
N ASN A 55 12.94 -19.64 -2.11
CA ASN A 55 13.23 -18.72 -1.00
C ASN A 55 14.73 -18.58 -0.70
N ASN A 56 15.51 -19.65 -0.81
CA ASN A 56 16.95 -19.61 -0.52
C ASN A 56 17.71 -18.87 -1.61
N ALA A 57 17.35 -19.07 -2.87
CA ALA A 57 17.93 -18.36 -4.01
C ALA A 57 17.60 -16.85 -3.96
N LEU A 58 16.35 -16.49 -3.66
CA LEU A 58 15.95 -15.10 -3.46
C LEU A 58 16.71 -14.44 -2.30
N LEU A 59 16.80 -15.14 -1.16
CA LEU A 59 17.54 -14.62 -0.01
C LEU A 59 19.02 -14.43 -0.35
N GLY A 60 19.65 -15.39 -1.03
CA GLY A 60 21.02 -15.29 -1.50
C GLY A 60 21.25 -14.06 -2.38
N ALA A 61 20.39 -13.85 -3.39
CA ALA A 61 20.48 -12.68 -4.27
C ALA A 61 20.32 -11.35 -3.50
N LEU A 62 19.43 -11.29 -2.51
CA LEU A 62 19.26 -10.11 -1.66
C LEU A 62 20.48 -9.86 -0.75
N LEU A 63 21.16 -10.92 -0.30
CA LEU A 63 22.42 -10.80 0.45
C LEU A 63 23.55 -10.27 -0.44
N ASP A 64 23.67 -10.74 -1.67
CA ASP A 64 24.63 -10.20 -2.65
C ASP A 64 24.39 -8.72 -2.94
N ILE A 65 23.11 -8.31 -3.02
CA ILE A 65 22.73 -6.89 -3.14
C ILE A 65 23.17 -6.13 -1.89
N LYS A 66 22.95 -6.69 -0.69
CA LYS A 66 23.33 -6.06 0.57
C LYS A 66 24.84 -5.83 0.68
N GLU A 67 25.66 -6.78 0.23
CA GLU A 67 27.13 -6.62 0.23
C GLU A 67 27.59 -5.47 -0.68
N LYS A 68 26.86 -5.21 -1.77
CA LYS A 68 27.14 -4.13 -2.73
C LYS A 68 26.62 -2.75 -2.29
N LEU A 69 25.94 -2.64 -1.15
CA LEU A 69 25.41 -1.36 -0.64
C LEU A 69 26.47 -0.38 -0.14
N ASN A 70 27.71 -0.83 0.08
CA ASN A 70 28.77 -0.01 0.65
C ASN A 70 29.25 1.11 -0.30
N GLU A 71 28.83 1.10 -1.56
CA GLU A 71 29.13 2.14 -2.53
C GLU A 71 27.89 2.99 -2.82
N GLU A 72 27.91 4.27 -2.45
CA GLU A 72 26.81 5.23 -2.71
C GLU A 72 26.48 5.32 -4.22
N SER A 73 27.49 5.11 -5.09
CA SER A 73 27.31 5.09 -6.54
C SER A 73 26.42 3.93 -7.04
N THR A 74 26.37 2.84 -6.30
CA THR A 74 25.65 1.62 -6.69
C THR A 74 24.15 1.76 -6.48
N VAL A 75 23.73 2.36 -5.35
CA VAL A 75 22.31 2.63 -5.09
C VAL A 75 21.74 3.61 -6.12
N LYS A 76 22.50 4.64 -6.51
CA LYS A 76 22.08 5.58 -7.56
C LYS A 76 21.85 4.87 -8.90
N LYS A 77 22.78 4.00 -9.32
CA LYS A 77 22.63 3.20 -10.55
C LYS A 77 21.40 2.30 -10.51
N TRP A 78 21.11 1.67 -9.38
CA TRP A 78 19.91 0.84 -9.23
C TRP A 78 18.62 1.67 -9.26
N LYS A 79 18.64 2.87 -8.67
CA LYS A 79 17.51 3.80 -8.78
C LYS A 79 17.22 4.16 -10.23
N ASP A 80 18.24 4.53 -10.98
CA ASP A 80 18.10 4.89 -12.40
C ASP A 80 17.63 3.69 -13.24
N LYS A 81 18.17 2.49 -13.00
CA LYS A 81 17.76 1.24 -13.66
C LYS A 81 16.30 0.88 -13.33
N GLY A 82 15.91 1.03 -12.07
CA GLY A 82 14.53 0.80 -11.61
C GLY A 82 13.58 1.74 -12.31
N ALA A 83 13.86 3.05 -12.30
CA ALA A 83 13.04 4.05 -12.98
C ALA A 83 12.85 3.73 -14.47
N ALA A 84 13.93 3.36 -15.17
CA ALA A 84 13.84 2.95 -16.58
C ALA A 84 12.96 1.71 -16.80
N ALA A 85 12.99 0.74 -15.87
CA ALA A 85 12.13 -0.44 -15.93
C ALA A 85 10.65 -0.07 -15.71
N PHE A 86 10.35 0.83 -14.78
CA PHE A 86 9.00 1.35 -14.54
C PHE A 86 8.46 2.14 -15.74
N GLU A 87 9.26 3.00 -16.36
CA GLU A 87 8.84 3.72 -17.57
C GLU A 87 8.56 2.79 -18.74
N LYS A 88 9.36 1.73 -18.90
CA LYS A 88 9.11 0.71 -19.92
C LYS A 88 7.80 -0.05 -19.67
N ASP A 89 7.56 -0.45 -18.42
CA ASP A 89 6.30 -1.10 -18.02
C ASP A 89 5.11 -0.16 -18.25
N LYS A 90 5.24 1.12 -17.87
CA LYS A 90 4.24 2.16 -18.11
C LYS A 90 3.91 2.33 -19.59
N ALA A 91 4.93 2.31 -20.46
CA ALA A 91 4.73 2.40 -21.90
C ALA A 91 4.03 1.18 -22.51
N GLN A 92 4.22 -0.01 -21.94
CA GLN A 92 3.64 -1.26 -22.46
C GLN A 92 2.23 -1.52 -21.92
N ASN A 93 2.05 -1.37 -20.61
CA ASN A 93 0.84 -1.78 -19.91
C ASN A 93 -0.04 -0.59 -19.51
N GLY A 94 0.47 0.64 -19.55
CA GLY A 94 -0.14 1.81 -18.93
C GLY A 94 0.40 2.04 -17.52
N GLU A 95 -0.03 3.12 -16.87
CA GLU A 95 0.40 3.41 -15.51
C GLU A 95 -0.26 2.45 -14.53
N ALA A 96 0.53 1.82 -13.67
CA ALA A 96 -0.01 1.04 -12.56
C ALA A 96 -0.63 2.01 -11.55
N LEU A 97 -1.93 1.91 -11.33
CA LEU A 97 -2.70 2.87 -10.54
C LEU A 97 -3.44 2.16 -9.42
N ILE A 98 -3.45 2.80 -8.26
CA ILE A 98 -4.25 2.44 -7.10
C ILE A 98 -5.32 3.52 -6.94
N VAL A 99 -6.57 3.08 -6.79
CA VAL A 99 -7.69 3.98 -6.51
C VAL A 99 -8.30 3.61 -5.18
N SER A 100 -8.34 4.58 -4.28
CA SER A 100 -8.91 4.46 -2.94
C SER A 100 -9.98 5.54 -2.71
N PHE A 101 -10.83 5.32 -1.70
CA PHE A 101 -11.92 6.21 -1.34
C PHE A 101 -11.99 6.34 0.18
N ASP A 102 -12.34 7.53 0.68
CA ASP A 102 -12.53 7.76 2.12
C ASP A 102 -13.77 7.04 2.68
N ALA A 103 -14.78 6.86 1.83
CA ALA A 103 -16.02 6.15 2.13
C ALA A 103 -16.31 5.12 1.03
N GLU A 104 -17.27 4.23 1.27
CA GLU A 104 -17.65 3.23 0.27
C GLU A 104 -18.17 3.92 -1.01
N PRO A 105 -17.53 3.69 -2.17
CA PRO A 105 -17.90 4.41 -3.39
C PRO A 105 -19.28 3.96 -3.91
N PRO A 106 -20.02 4.86 -4.58
CA PRO A 106 -21.29 4.52 -5.19
C PRO A 106 -21.10 3.46 -6.30
N ARG A 107 -22.19 2.76 -6.63
CA ARG A 107 -22.19 1.71 -7.65
C ARG A 107 -21.63 2.20 -8.99
N GLU A 108 -21.99 3.41 -9.40
CA GLU A 108 -21.51 4.03 -10.63
C GLU A 108 -19.98 4.14 -10.69
N ALA A 109 -19.34 4.61 -9.62
CA ALA A 109 -17.89 4.68 -9.54
C ALA A 109 -17.23 3.30 -9.67
N LYS A 110 -17.81 2.27 -9.03
CA LYS A 110 -17.32 0.88 -9.12
C LYS A 110 -17.45 0.32 -10.53
N ASP A 111 -18.56 0.62 -11.21
CA ASP A 111 -18.80 0.17 -12.58
C ASP A 111 -17.82 0.84 -13.54
N LYS A 112 -17.57 2.15 -13.39
CA LYS A 112 -16.52 2.87 -14.13
C LYS A 112 -15.14 2.25 -13.93
N LEU A 113 -14.75 1.97 -12.68
CA LEU A 113 -13.46 1.34 -12.36
C LEU A 113 -13.29 -0.03 -13.04
N ARG A 114 -14.33 -0.87 -13.04
CA ARG A 114 -14.32 -2.18 -13.71
C ARG A 114 -14.17 -2.04 -15.22
N ASN A 115 -14.90 -1.09 -15.82
CA ASN A 115 -14.85 -0.81 -17.26
C ASN A 115 -13.48 -0.28 -17.70
N LEU A 116 -12.81 0.48 -16.82
CA LEU A 116 -11.44 0.96 -17.02
C LEU A 116 -10.37 -0.10 -16.74
N GLY A 117 -10.77 -1.36 -16.46
CA GLY A 117 -9.84 -2.47 -16.28
C GLY A 117 -9.32 -2.66 -14.86
N LEU A 118 -9.71 -1.81 -13.90
CA LEU A 118 -9.29 -1.97 -12.51
C LEU A 118 -10.01 -3.15 -11.86
N ARG A 119 -9.34 -3.71 -10.86
CA ARG A 119 -9.77 -4.87 -10.08
C ARG A 119 -9.75 -4.52 -8.60
N TRP A 120 -10.72 -5.04 -7.85
CA TRP A 120 -10.77 -4.86 -6.41
C TRP A 120 -9.75 -5.75 -5.72
N ASN A 121 -8.81 -5.16 -4.98
CA ASN A 121 -7.91 -5.89 -4.12
C ASN A 121 -8.53 -6.01 -2.71
N ARG A 122 -9.07 -7.19 -2.38
CA ARG A 122 -9.70 -7.47 -1.08
C ARG A 122 -8.76 -7.30 0.12
N PHE A 123 -7.46 -7.49 -0.05
CA PHE A 123 -6.49 -7.42 1.03
C PHE A 123 -6.11 -5.97 1.36
N ARG A 124 -5.99 -5.14 0.32
CA ARG A 124 -5.72 -3.70 0.47
C ARG A 124 -6.98 -2.87 0.61
N ARG A 125 -8.14 -3.43 0.28
CA ARG A 125 -9.43 -2.72 0.19
C ARG A 125 -9.33 -1.49 -0.71
N GLU A 126 -8.62 -1.66 -1.83
CA GLU A 126 -8.30 -0.63 -2.80
C GLU A 126 -8.50 -1.22 -4.19
N TRP A 127 -8.79 -0.37 -5.18
CA TRP A 127 -8.84 -0.76 -6.59
C TRP A 127 -7.45 -0.65 -7.20
N GLN A 128 -7.10 -1.59 -8.08
CA GLN A 128 -5.77 -1.67 -8.68
C GLN A 128 -5.88 -2.08 -10.14
N GLY A 129 -5.06 -1.50 -11.00
CA GLY A 129 -4.97 -1.90 -12.39
C GLY A 129 -4.06 -0.98 -13.17
N TYR A 130 -3.90 -1.27 -14.46
CA TYR A 130 -3.16 -0.41 -15.37
C TYR A 130 -4.10 0.52 -16.11
N GLY A 131 -3.69 1.77 -16.33
CA GLY A 131 -4.53 2.75 -17.03
C GLY A 131 -3.84 4.09 -17.25
N LYS A 132 -4.61 5.09 -17.66
CA LYS A 132 -4.16 6.48 -17.76
C LYS A 132 -4.68 7.26 -16.55
N LYS A 133 -3.78 7.86 -15.79
CA LYS A 133 -4.12 8.61 -14.58
C LYS A 133 -5.12 9.73 -14.86
N ASP A 134 -4.85 10.55 -15.87
CA ASP A 134 -5.70 11.69 -16.26
C ASP A 134 -7.14 11.26 -16.61
N LEU A 135 -7.30 10.07 -17.19
CA LEU A 135 -8.63 9.54 -17.52
C LEU A 135 -9.39 9.14 -16.25
N LEU A 136 -8.73 8.46 -15.32
CA LEU A 136 -9.35 8.09 -14.04
C LEU A 136 -9.68 9.33 -13.19
N GLU A 137 -8.79 10.32 -13.16
CA GLU A 137 -9.04 11.59 -12.46
C GLU A 137 -10.26 12.30 -13.03
N LYS A 138 -10.41 12.33 -14.36
CA LYS A 138 -11.58 12.91 -15.02
C LYS A 138 -12.86 12.13 -14.71
N GLU A 139 -12.84 10.81 -14.85
CA GLU A 139 -14.03 9.96 -14.69
C GLU A 139 -14.50 9.82 -13.25
N LEU A 140 -13.58 9.98 -12.29
CA LEU A 140 -13.85 9.78 -10.86
C LEU A 140 -13.85 11.07 -10.04
N ARG A 141 -13.69 12.23 -10.68
CA ARG A 141 -13.64 13.55 -10.04
C ARG A 141 -14.81 13.79 -9.09
N GLU A 142 -16.01 13.36 -9.48
CA GLU A 142 -17.25 13.58 -8.73
C GLU A 142 -17.43 12.61 -7.55
N PHE A 143 -16.61 11.56 -7.47
CA PHE A 143 -16.73 10.51 -6.45
C PHE A 143 -15.69 10.62 -5.33
N GLY A 144 -14.86 11.67 -5.31
CA GLY A 144 -13.85 11.87 -4.27
C GLY A 144 -12.79 10.75 -4.22
N ALA A 145 -12.42 10.19 -5.37
CA ALA A 145 -11.42 9.15 -5.46
C ALA A 145 -10.00 9.71 -5.25
N MET A 146 -9.17 9.01 -4.49
CA MET A 146 -7.73 9.24 -4.42
C MET A 146 -7.02 8.27 -5.37
N ILE A 147 -6.21 8.80 -6.28
CA ILE A 147 -5.53 8.03 -7.32
C ILE A 147 -4.02 8.16 -7.14
N GLU A 148 -3.35 7.03 -6.91
CA GLU A 148 -1.92 6.94 -6.65
C GLU A 148 -1.25 6.09 -7.74
N SER A 149 -0.09 6.55 -8.24
CA SER A 149 0.74 5.76 -9.15
C SER A 149 1.62 4.80 -8.36
N VAL A 150 1.73 3.57 -8.83
CA VAL A 150 2.63 2.55 -8.25
C VAL A 150 3.96 2.62 -8.97
N GLU A 151 4.92 3.29 -8.34
CA GLU A 151 6.35 3.21 -8.67
C GLU A 151 7.02 1.96 -8.07
#